data_AF-N6YPA1-F1
#
_entry.id   AF-N6YPA1-F1
#
_cell.length_a   1.000
_cell.length_b   1.000
_cell.length_c   1.000
_cell.angle_alpha   90.00
_cell.angle_beta   90.00
_cell.angle_gamma   90.00
#
_symmetry.space_group_name_H-M   'P 1'
#
loop_
_entity.id
_entity.type
_entity.pdbx_description
1 polymer ?
#
loop_
_entity_poly.entity_id
_entity_poly.type
_entity_poly.pdbx_seq_one_letter_code
_entity_poly.pdbx_strand_id
1 'polypeptide(L)'
;MRFVVGLVFLVSSLDLVAQPYLRDEIEFRQGGELLSWCQSEAQAYFVGKGIPTYQWSARHYERGNVLFVEGSIRANGSDVPVTCRVAKGARERHAIVEVHNTP
;
A
#
# COMPACT_ATOMS: atom_id res chain seq x y z
N MET A 1 -14.25 67.59 5.93
CA MET A 1 -13.26 66.91 5.08
C MET A 1 -13.25 65.44 5.47
N ARG A 2 -13.59 64.52 4.56
CA ARG A 2 -13.77 63.08 4.82
C ARG A 2 -12.55 62.33 4.28
N PHE A 3 -11.81 61.64 5.14
CA PHE A 3 -10.73 60.72 4.74
C PHE A 3 -11.33 59.34 4.52
N VAL A 4 -11.25 58.85 3.28
CA VAL A 4 -11.61 57.47 2.93
C VAL A 4 -10.34 56.63 3.05
N VAL A 5 -10.29 55.76 4.05
CA VAL A 5 -9.22 54.77 4.23
C VAL A 5 -9.58 53.56 3.35
N GLY A 6 -8.86 53.38 2.25
CA GLY A 6 -9.01 52.23 1.36
C GLY A 6 -8.33 51.00 1.94
N LEU A 7 -9.11 49.94 2.18
CA LEU A 7 -8.66 48.67 2.72
C LEU A 7 -8.23 47.76 1.56
N VAL A 8 -6.93 47.55 1.40
CA VAL A 8 -6.38 46.64 0.37
C VAL A 8 -6.44 45.21 0.90
N PHE A 9 -7.38 44.41 0.41
CA PHE A 9 -7.41 42.96 0.62
C PHE A 9 -6.44 42.29 -0.37
N LEU A 10 -5.29 41.84 0.11
CA LEU A 10 -4.40 40.92 -0.61
C LEU A 10 -5.03 39.53 -0.58
N VAL A 11 -5.67 39.13 -1.69
CA VAL A 11 -6.17 37.78 -1.90
C VAL A 11 -4.99 36.90 -2.27
N SER A 12 -4.38 36.23 -1.29
CA SER A 12 -3.37 35.20 -1.54
C SER A 12 -4.07 33.93 -2.01
N SER A 13 -4.04 33.65 -3.30
CA SER A 13 -4.44 32.35 -3.86
C SER A 13 -3.45 31.28 -3.40
N LEU A 14 -3.91 30.37 -2.54
CA LEU A 14 -3.21 29.14 -2.19
C LEU A 14 -3.28 28.20 -3.39
N ASP A 15 -2.27 28.24 -4.27
CA ASP A 15 -2.07 27.22 -5.28
C ASP A 15 -1.68 25.92 -4.60
N LEU A 16 -2.65 25.01 -4.46
CA LEU A 16 -2.44 23.66 -3.96
C LEU A 16 -1.75 22.87 -5.07
N VAL A 17 -0.42 22.94 -5.12
CA VAL A 17 0.38 22.16 -6.07
C VAL A 17 0.24 20.69 -5.71
N ALA A 18 -0.53 19.94 -6.49
CA ALA A 18 -0.59 18.49 -6.41
C ALA A 18 0.80 17.94 -6.78
N GLN A 19 1.59 17.60 -5.77
CA GLN A 19 2.87 16.92 -5.99
C GLN A 19 2.57 15.50 -6.52
N PRO A 20 3.13 15.11 -7.68
CA PRO A 20 3.05 13.73 -8.11
C PRO A 20 3.79 12.90 -7.07
N TYR A 21 3.06 12.11 -6.30
CA TYR A 21 3.65 11.04 -5.49
C TYR A 21 4.23 10.00 -6.46
N LEU A 22 5.45 10.23 -6.92
CA LEU A 22 6.28 9.19 -7.52
C LEU A 22 6.61 8.22 -6.38
N ARG A 23 5.74 7.22 -6.19
CA ARG A 23 6.06 6.10 -5.30
C ARG A 23 7.22 5.38 -5.96
N ASP A 24 8.38 5.36 -5.29
CA ASP A 24 9.50 4.56 -5.75
C ASP A 24 9.06 3.11 -5.84
N GLU A 25 9.14 2.55 -7.04
CA GLU A 25 8.75 1.18 -7.30
C GLU A 25 9.75 0.24 -6.61
N ILE A 26 9.24 -0.70 -5.83
CA ILE A 26 10.08 -1.62 -5.07
C ILE A 26 10.68 -2.67 -6.02
N GLU A 27 11.99 -2.85 -5.96
CA GLU A 27 12.69 -4.00 -6.52
C GLU A 27 12.95 -5.00 -5.39
N PHE A 28 12.44 -6.23 -5.52
CA PHE A 28 12.54 -7.23 -4.44
C PHE A 28 13.83 -8.03 -4.54
N ARG A 29 14.73 -7.83 -3.58
CA ARG A 29 15.99 -8.57 -3.45
C ARG A 29 15.92 -9.62 -2.36
N GLN A 30 15.07 -9.43 -1.36
CA GLN A 30 14.96 -10.28 -0.19
C GLN A 30 13.50 -10.51 0.23
N GLY A 31 13.23 -11.65 0.86
CA GLY A 31 11.87 -12.00 1.29
C GLY A 31 11.23 -11.02 2.27
N GLY A 32 12.01 -10.30 3.08
CA GLY A 32 11.49 -9.29 4.01
C GLY A 32 10.86 -8.07 3.32
N GLU A 33 11.36 -7.69 2.14
CA GLU A 33 10.76 -6.62 1.33
C GLU A 33 9.40 -7.09 0.79
N LEU A 34 9.35 -8.32 0.27
CA LEU A 34 8.10 -8.93 -0.18
C LEU A 34 7.10 -9.07 0.99
N LEU A 35 7.56 -9.40 2.19
CA LEU A 35 6.71 -9.55 3.38
C LEU A 35 5.96 -8.25 3.70
N SER A 36 6.70 -7.15 3.79
CA SER A 36 6.15 -5.82 4.12
C SER A 36 5.22 -5.32 3.02
N TRP A 37 5.58 -5.54 1.76
CA TRP A 37 4.74 -5.19 0.62
C TRP A 37 3.46 -6.02 0.56
N CYS A 38 3.56 -7.35 0.74
CA CYS A 38 2.42 -8.26 0.75
C CYS A 38 1.39 -7.91 1.82
N GLN A 39 1.83 -7.50 3.01
CA GLN A 39 0.95 -6.99 4.05
C GLN A 39 0.16 -5.76 3.58
N SER A 40 0.84 -4.81 2.94
CA SER A 40 0.24 -3.56 2.46
C SER A 40 -0.81 -3.84 1.38
N GLU A 41 -0.51 -4.71 0.43
CA GLU A 41 -1.43 -5.11 -0.63
C GLU A 41 -2.64 -5.89 -0.10
N ALA A 42 -2.43 -6.79 0.85
CA ALA A 42 -3.52 -7.49 1.53
C ALA A 42 -4.46 -6.50 2.23
N GLN A 43 -3.93 -5.54 2.97
CA GLN A 43 -4.72 -4.50 3.62
C GLN A 43 -5.48 -3.66 2.60
N ALA A 44 -4.81 -3.19 1.53
CA ALA A 44 -5.42 -2.40 0.47
C ALA A 44 -6.57 -3.15 -0.22
N TYR A 45 -6.40 -4.46 -0.48
CA TYR A 45 -7.44 -5.30 -1.07
C TYR A 45 -8.74 -5.29 -0.27
N PHE A 46 -8.67 -5.46 1.06
CA PHE A 46 -9.86 -5.47 1.92
C PHE A 46 -10.41 -4.08 2.20
N VAL A 47 -9.53 -3.08 2.39
CA VAL A 47 -9.95 -1.68 2.55
C VAL A 47 -10.70 -1.19 1.31
N GLY A 48 -10.26 -1.57 0.11
CA GLY A 48 -10.96 -1.28 -1.15
C GLY A 48 -12.37 -1.88 -1.22
N LYS A 49 -12.65 -2.90 -0.41
CA LYS A 49 -13.98 -3.52 -0.25
C LYS A 49 -14.77 -2.98 0.95
N GLY A 50 -14.23 -2.00 1.68
CA GLY A 50 -14.83 -1.49 2.92
C GLY A 50 -14.77 -2.47 4.09
N ILE A 51 -13.92 -3.49 4.01
CA ILE A 51 -13.77 -4.50 5.07
C ILE A 51 -12.60 -4.08 5.97
N PRO A 52 -12.83 -3.86 7.29
CA PRO A 52 -11.75 -3.54 8.20
C PRO A 52 -10.86 -4.77 8.41
N THR A 53 -9.55 -4.55 8.35
CA THR A 53 -8.54 -5.56 8.61
C THR A 53 -7.78 -5.27 9.89
N TYR A 54 -7.40 -6.32 10.59
CA TYR A 54 -6.51 -6.27 11.74
C TYR A 54 -5.66 -7.52 11.77
N GLN A 55 -4.60 -7.52 12.59
CA GLN A 55 -3.75 -8.70 12.84
C GLN A 55 -3.24 -9.40 11.57
N TRP A 56 -2.05 -8.99 11.14
CA TRP A 56 -1.28 -9.67 10.08
C TRP A 56 -0.29 -10.64 10.70
N SER A 57 -0.23 -11.86 10.18
CA SER A 57 0.80 -12.85 10.52
C SER A 57 1.28 -13.52 9.25
N ALA A 58 2.59 -13.56 9.04
CA ALA A 58 3.15 -14.14 7.84
C ALA A 58 4.59 -14.58 8.04
N ARG A 59 5.04 -15.46 7.15
CA ARG A 59 6.43 -15.86 7.00
C ARG A 59 6.84 -15.68 5.55
N HIS A 60 8.13 -15.43 5.35
CA HIS A 60 8.73 -15.45 4.02
C HIS A 60 9.73 -16.59 3.91
N TYR A 61 9.90 -17.09 2.69
CA TYR A 61 10.94 -18.06 2.35
C TYR A 61 11.32 -17.90 0.87
N GLU A 62 12.36 -18.62 0.47
CA GLU A 62 12.86 -18.58 -0.90
C GLU A 62 12.88 -19.99 -1.47
N ARG A 63 12.50 -20.11 -2.75
CA ARG A 63 12.63 -21.37 -3.51
C ARG A 63 13.21 -21.05 -4.87
N GLY A 64 14.47 -21.42 -5.07
CA GLY A 64 15.23 -21.03 -6.27
C GLY A 64 15.36 -19.51 -6.37
N ASN A 65 14.97 -18.93 -7.52
CA ASN A 65 15.00 -17.49 -7.75
C ASN A 65 13.69 -16.77 -7.38
N VAL A 66 12.78 -17.43 -6.66
CA VAL A 66 11.47 -16.87 -6.31
C VAL A 66 11.37 -16.68 -4.81
N LEU A 67 10.95 -15.47 -4.43
CA LEU A 67 10.59 -15.09 -3.07
C LEU A 67 9.12 -15.42 -2.85
N PHE A 68 8.79 -15.98 -1.69
CA PHE A 68 7.44 -16.33 -1.29
C PHE A 68 7.11 -15.70 0.06
N VAL A 69 5.86 -15.28 0.21
CA VAL A 69 5.23 -14.93 1.48
C VAL A 69 3.96 -15.75 1.60
N GLU A 70 3.82 -16.43 2.73
CA GLU A 70 2.58 -17.10 3.13
C GLU A 70 2.13 -16.50 4.46
N GLY A 71 0.92 -15.96 4.47
CA GLY A 71 0.37 -15.30 5.64
C GLY A 71 -1.14 -15.40 5.76
N SER A 72 -1.66 -14.82 6.82
CA SER A 72 -3.08 -14.61 7.04
C SER A 72 -3.31 -13.19 7.55
N ILE A 73 -4.43 -12.61 7.11
CA ILE A 73 -4.94 -11.33 7.60
C ILE A 73 -6.33 -11.55 8.17
N ARG A 74 -6.61 -10.96 9.33
CA ARG A 74 -7.94 -11.05 9.91
C ARG A 74 -8.85 -9.98 9.31
N ALA A 75 -9.88 -10.42 8.61
CA ALA A 75 -10.85 -9.58 7.91
C ALA A 75 -12.27 -10.05 8.22
N ASN A 76 -13.14 -9.13 8.64
CA ASN A 76 -14.53 -9.43 9.03
C ASN A 76 -14.69 -10.59 10.05
N GLY A 77 -13.72 -10.74 10.96
CA GLY A 77 -13.77 -11.80 11.99
C GLY A 77 -13.28 -13.19 11.52
N SER A 78 -12.73 -13.29 10.31
CA SER A 78 -12.14 -14.52 9.78
C SER A 78 -10.69 -14.31 9.38
N ASP A 79 -9.88 -15.36 9.51
CA ASP A 79 -8.49 -15.34 9.05
C ASP A 79 -8.45 -15.74 7.59
N VAL A 80 -8.04 -14.81 6.73
CA VAL A 80 -8.03 -14.99 5.28
C VAL A 80 -6.60 -15.28 4.81
N PRO A 81 -6.32 -16.42 4.16
CA PRO A 81 -4.99 -16.73 3.68
C PRO A 81 -4.57 -15.81 2.52
N VAL A 82 -3.34 -15.32 2.58
CA VAL A 82 -2.73 -14.52 1.52
C VAL A 82 -1.38 -15.11 1.15
N THR A 83 -1.15 -15.25 -0.15
CA THR A 83 0.12 -15.68 -0.71
C THR A 83 0.64 -14.61 -1.66
N CYS A 84 1.89 -14.20 -1.48
CA CYS A 84 2.57 -13.34 -2.44
C CYS A 84 3.82 -14.01 -2.97
N ARG A 85 4.13 -13.79 -4.24
CA ARG A 85 5.36 -14.31 -4.86
C ARG A 85 5.90 -13.38 -5.93
N VAL A 86 7.22 -13.38 -6.04
CA VAL A 86 7.94 -12.59 -7.05
C VAL A 86 9.32 -13.18 -7.32
N ALA A 87 9.84 -13.02 -8.53
CA ALA A 87 11.24 -13.34 -8.81
C ALA A 87 12.18 -12.34 -8.14
N LYS A 88 13.35 -12.76 -7.64
CA LYS A 88 14.35 -11.82 -7.11
C LYS A 88 14.84 -10.88 -8.22
N GLY A 89 15.04 -9.62 -7.85
CA GLY A 89 15.38 -8.53 -8.76
C GLY A 89 14.21 -8.04 -9.63
N ALA A 90 13.04 -8.67 -9.53
CA ALA A 90 11.85 -8.16 -10.19
C ALA A 90 11.18 -7.06 -9.36
N ARG A 91 10.39 -6.24 -10.04
CA ARG A 91 9.72 -5.08 -9.47
C ARG A 91 8.29 -5.38 -9.04
N GLU A 92 7.74 -4.53 -8.18
CA GLU A 92 6.36 -4.55 -7.68
C GLU A 92 5.31 -5.00 -8.70
N ARG A 93 5.29 -4.39 -9.89
CA ARG A 93 4.31 -4.70 -10.94
C ARG A 93 4.33 -6.16 -11.46
N HIS A 94 5.39 -6.90 -11.17
CA HIS A 94 5.57 -8.30 -11.56
C HIS A 94 5.30 -9.28 -10.41
N ALA A 95 5.03 -8.77 -9.21
CA ALA A 95 4.62 -9.59 -8.08
C ALA A 95 3.17 -10.05 -8.26
N ILE A 96 2.89 -11.24 -7.72
CA ILE A 96 1.56 -11.85 -7.74
C ILE A 96 1.06 -11.89 -6.30
N VAL A 97 -0.19 -11.48 -6.10
CA VAL A 97 -0.92 -11.54 -4.81
C VAL A 97 -2.14 -12.44 -5.00
N GLU A 98 -2.25 -13.45 -4.16
CA GLU A 98 -3.36 -14.41 -4.16
C GLU A 98 -4.04 -14.34 -2.79
N VAL A 99 -5.27 -13.81 -2.76
CA VAL A 99 -6.12 -13.79 -1.56
C VAL A 99 -7.12 -14.94 -1.69
N HIS A 100 -7.02 -15.91 -0.78
CA HIS A 100 -7.81 -17.13 -0.82
C HIS A 100 -9.07 -16.99 0.03
N ASN A 101 -10.18 -17.63 -0.35
CA ASN A 101 -11.43 -17.65 0.43
C ASN A 101 -11.92 -16.25 0.82
N THR A 102 -12.30 -15.44 -0.18
CA THR A 102 -12.99 -14.17 0.07
C THR A 102 -14.35 -14.44 0.72
N PRO A 103 -14.71 -13.75 1.82
CA PRO A 103 -16.04 -13.83 2.41
C PRO A 103 -17.12 -13.30 1.45
#